data_AF-A0AAV4YST0-F1
#
_entry.id   AF-A0AAV4YST0-F1
#
_cell.length_a   1.000
_cell.length_b   1.000
_cell.length_c   1.000
_cell.angle_alpha   90.00
_cell.angle_beta   90.00
_cell.angle_gamma   90.00
#
_symmetry.space_group_name_H-M   'P 1'
#
loop_
_entity.id
_entity.type
_entity.pdbx_description
1 polymer ?
#
loop_
_entity_poly.entity_id
_entity_poly.type
_entity_poly.pdbx_seq_one_letter_code
_entity_poly.pdbx_strand_id
1 'polypeptide(L)' 'MSATTKISILLSLTFCSVAFASAYSQYRLIKQEVINNQTVCTYENARGDIVTRTHKPKKQCAKYVNTDRD' A
#
# COMPACT_ATOMS: atom_id res chain seq x y z
N MET A 1 -33.46 23.37 -17.95
CA MET A 1 -32.62 22.66 -16.95
C MET A 1 -31.36 23.48 -16.71
N SER A 2 -31.23 24.07 -15.52
CA SER A 2 -30.18 25.05 -15.20
C SER A 2 -28.78 24.41 -15.17
N ALA A 3 -27.78 25.11 -15.71
CA ALA A 3 -26.40 24.64 -15.83
C ALA A 3 -25.74 24.29 -14.48
N THR A 4 -26.28 24.80 -13.38
CA THR A 4 -25.82 24.60 -12.01
C THR A 4 -25.88 23.14 -11.55
N THR A 5 -26.86 22.35 -12.03
CA THR A 5 -27.04 20.96 -11.58
C THR A 5 -26.00 20.00 -12.18
N LYS A 6 -25.42 20.34 -13.34
CA LYS A 6 -24.44 19.47 -14.02
C LYS A 6 -23.06 19.49 -13.35
N ILE A 7 -22.69 20.59 -12.71
CA ILE A 7 -21.38 20.79 -12.09
C ILE A 7 -21.24 19.98 -10.79
N SER A 8 -22.31 19.91 -9.98
CA SER A 8 -22.32 19.18 -8.71
C SER A 8 -22.16 17.66 -8.87
N ILE A 9 -22.65 17.11 -9.98
CA ILE A 9 -22.54 15.66 -10.25
C ILE A 9 -21.11 15.31 -10.68
N LEU A 10 -20.45 16.16 -11.48
CA LEU A 10 -19.06 15.94 -11.88
C LEU A 10 -18.10 15.91 -10.69
N LEU A 11 -18.30 16.80 -9.71
CA LEU A 11 -17.44 16.86 -8.52
C LEU A 11 -17.53 15.59 -7.66
N SER A 12 -18.67 14.89 -7.68
CA SER A 12 -18.90 13.72 -6.83
C SER A 12 -18.15 12.48 -7.35
N LEU A 13 -17.89 12.40 -8.65
CA LEU A 13 -17.22 11.27 -9.31
C LEU A 13 -15.70 11.27 -9.14
N THR A 14 -15.08 12.43 -8.90
CA THR A 14 -13.62 12.54 -8.76
C THR A 14 -13.09 12.13 -7.37
N PHE A 15 -13.93 12.13 -6.33
CA PHE A 15 -13.50 11.73 -4.98
C PHE A 15 -13.46 10.21 -4.77
N CYS A 16 -14.15 9.42 -5.60
CA CYS A 16 -14.09 7.96 -5.49
C CYS A 16 -12.78 7.36 -6.03
N SER A 17 -12.12 7.99 -7.00
CA SER A 17 -10.96 7.37 -7.68
C SER A 17 -9.66 7.41 -6.87
N VAL A 18 -9.55 8.31 -5.88
CA VAL A 18 -8.30 8.52 -5.12
C VAL A 18 -8.15 7.56 -3.93
N ALA A 19 -9.26 7.02 -3.41
CA ALA A 19 -9.24 6.15 -2.23
C ALA A 19 -8.83 4.69 -2.57
N PHE A 20 -9.03 4.25 -3.80
CA PHE A 20 -8.72 2.86 -4.19
C PHE A 20 -7.27 2.68 -4.63
N ALA A 21 -6.60 3.71 -5.15
CA ALA A 21 -5.21 3.60 -5.56
C ALA A 21 -4.27 3.26 -4.38
N SER A 22 -4.53 3.81 -3.20
CA SER A 22 -3.69 3.60 -2.01
C SER A 22 -3.83 2.21 -1.37
N ALA A 23 -4.96 1.53 -1.55
CA ALA A 23 -5.16 0.17 -1.03
C ALA A 23 -4.39 -0.88 -1.83
N TYR A 24 -4.19 -0.66 -3.14
CA TYR A 24 -3.42 -1.57 -3.99
C TYR A 24 -1.91 -1.46 -3.77
N SER A 25 -1.44 -0.29 -3.37
CA SER A 25 -0.03 0.01 -3.11
C SER A 25 0.48 -0.47 -1.76
N GLN A 26 -0.42 -0.94 -0.88
CA GLN A 26 -0.12 -1.29 0.50
C GLN A 26 0.12 -2.79 0.65
N TYR A 27 1.32 -3.13 1.12
CA TYR A 27 1.75 -4.49 1.39
C TYR A 27 1.75 -4.74 2.90
N ARG A 28 1.10 -5.81 3.34
CA ARG A 28 1.05 -6.24 4.75
C ARG A 28 2.17 -7.22 5.06
N LEU A 29 2.76 -7.15 6.24
CA LEU A 29 3.75 -8.12 6.69
C LEU A 29 3.08 -9.50 6.86
N ILE A 30 3.62 -10.52 6.19
CA ILE A 30 3.17 -11.91 6.33
C ILE A 30 4.20 -12.78 7.06
N LYS A 31 5.49 -12.42 6.98
CA LYS A 31 6.57 -13.21 7.58
C LYS A 31 7.73 -12.31 7.98
N GLN A 32 8.31 -12.57 9.16
CA GLN A 32 9.54 -11.97 9.62
C GLN A 32 10.49 -13.08 10.06
N GLU A 33 11.68 -13.14 9.47
CA GLU A 33 12.71 -14.13 9.77
C GLU A 33 14.04 -13.46 10.06
N VAL A 34 14.89 -14.13 10.85
CA VAL A 34 16.27 -13.70 11.07
C VAL A 34 17.18 -14.71 10.41
N ILE A 35 17.81 -14.31 9.30
CA ILE A 35 18.71 -15.14 8.49
C ILE A 35 20.06 -14.45 8.46
N ASN A 36 21.15 -15.15 8.80
CA ASN A 36 22.51 -14.61 8.77
C ASN A 36 22.67 -13.26 9.50
N ASN A 37 22.04 -13.13 10.68
CA ASN A 37 22.05 -11.89 11.47
C ASN A 37 21.42 -10.69 10.72
N GLN A 38 20.52 -10.92 9.77
CA GLN A 38 19.72 -9.90 9.10
C GLN A 38 18.25 -10.20 9.33
N THR A 39 17.43 -9.15 9.49
CA THR A 39 15.98 -9.33 9.56
C THR A 39 15.43 -9.29 8.13
N VAL A 40 14.80 -10.37 7.70
CA VAL A 40 14.12 -10.48 6.41
C VAL A 40 12.62 -10.35 6.64
N CYS A 41 12.01 -9.39 5.98
CA CYS A 41 10.59 -9.08 6.08
C CYS A 41 9.90 -9.39 4.74
N THR A 42 8.95 -10.30 4.75
CA THR A 42 8.15 -10.64 3.56
C THR A 42 6.77 -10.03 3.71
N TYR A 43 6.35 -9.28 2.71
CA TYR A 43 5.08 -8.59 2.67
C TYR A 43 4.25 -9.03 1.46
N GLU A 44 2.93 -8.97 1.59
CA GLU A 44 1.96 -9.34 0.57
C GLU A 44 0.92 -8.23 0.39
N ASN A 45 0.56 -7.88 -0.85
CA ASN A 45 -0.54 -6.94 -1.09
C ASN A 45 -1.88 -7.67 -1.33
N ALA A 46 -2.96 -6.90 -1.51
CA ALA A 46 -4.29 -7.47 -1.79
C ALA A 46 -4.39 -8.23 -3.13
N ARG A 47 -3.42 -8.08 -4.03
CA ARG A 47 -3.34 -8.81 -5.31
C ARG A 47 -2.61 -10.14 -5.20
N GLY A 48 -1.97 -10.41 -4.05
CA GLY A 48 -1.08 -11.57 -3.85
C GLY A 48 0.36 -11.33 -4.33
N ASP A 49 0.73 -10.09 -4.65
CA ASP A 49 2.13 -9.76 -4.96
C ASP A 49 2.96 -9.82 -3.68
N ILE A 50 4.15 -10.42 -3.77
CA ILE A 50 5.05 -10.59 -2.64
C ILE A 50 6.28 -9.70 -2.82
N VAL A 51 6.61 -8.93 -1.78
CA VAL A 51 7.87 -8.17 -1.72
C VAL A 51 8.65 -8.56 -0.48
N THR A 52 9.96 -8.76 -0.64
CA THR A 52 10.85 -9.06 0.48
C THR A 52 11.82 -7.89 0.69
N ARG A 53 11.93 -7.41 1.92
CA ARG A 53 12.90 -6.39 2.32
C ARG A 53 13.82 -6.92 3.40
N THR A 54 15.11 -6.72 3.20
CA THR A 54 16.13 -7.06 4.18
C THR A 54 16.53 -5.82 4.96
N HIS A 55 16.63 -5.96 6.27
CA HIS A 55 17.02 -4.91 7.18
C HIS A 55 18.22 -5.31 8.02
N LYS A 56 18.88 -4.29 8.57
CA LYS A 56 19.93 -4.48 9.57
C LYS A 56 19.43 -5.36 10.73
N PRO A 57 20.32 -6.14 11.36
CA PRO A 57 19.98 -6.97 12.51
C PRO A 57 19.16 -6.22 13.55
N LYS A 58 18.23 -6.93 14.20
CA LYS A 58 17.40 -6.44 15.31
C LYS A 58 16.42 -5.32 14.95
N LYS A 59 16.31 -4.93 13.67
CA LYS A 59 15.22 -4.05 13.22
C LYS A 59 13.94 -4.87 13.11
N GLN A 60 12.86 -4.41 13.75
CA GLN A 60 11.53 -5.00 13.56
C GLN A 60 10.94 -4.54 12.22
N CYS A 61 10.24 -5.46 11.54
CA CYS A 61 9.54 -5.14 10.31
C CYS A 61 8.35 -4.21 10.60
N ALA A 62 8.06 -3.28 9.69
CA ALA A 62 6.82 -2.53 9.77
C ALA A 62 5.64 -3.47 9.51
N LYS A 63 4.45 -3.17 10.06
CA LYS A 63 3.25 -3.98 9.79
C LYS A 63 2.75 -3.82 8.36
N TYR A 64 2.95 -2.62 7.78
CA TYR A 64 2.56 -2.28 6.43
C TYR A 64 3.65 -1.45 5.76
N VAL A 65 3.85 -1.64 4.46
CA VAL A 65 4.76 -0.85 3.63
C VAL A 65 4.06 -0.48 2.33
N ASN A 66 4.38 0.70 1.78
CA ASN A 66 3.97 1.07 0.43
C ASN A 66 5.17 0.90 -0.51
N THR A 67 4.96 0.27 -1.67
CA THR A 67 6.05 0.07 -2.65
C THR A 67 6.09 1.13 -3.74
N ASP A 68 5.09 2.02 -3.84
CA ASP A 68 5.05 3.13 -4.80
C ASP A 68 6.07 4.26 -4.53
N ARG A 69 6.97 4.07 -3.56
CA ARG A 69 7.84 5.14 -3.04
C ARG A 69 9.31 4.75 -2.93
N ASP A 70 9.72 3.70 -3.64
CA ASP A 70 11.13 3.35 -3.84
C ASP A 70 11.54 3.56 -5.29
#